data_AF-A0A195BXC7-F1
#
_entry.id   AF-A0A195BXC7-F1
#
_cell.length_a   1.000
_cell.length_b   1.000
_cell.length_c   1.000
_cell.angle_alpha   90.00
_cell.angle_beta   90.00
_cell.angle_gamma   90.00
#
_symmetry.space_group_name_H-M   'P 1'
#
loop_
_entity.id
_entity.type
_entity.pdbx_description
1 polymer ?
#
loop_
_entity_poly.entity_id
_entity_poly.type
_entity_poly.pdbx_seq_one_letter_code
_entity_poly.pdbx_strand_id
1 'polypeptide(L)'
;MSDKLYPKAPKLRAIVNHRLCFNLALYYRNISEYTLAPIFYDYQRSPLSLKKTKIALDIFNTYLQRENSEYAAGNSLTIADFPLITATMCLEAIDFKLDAWPYVMKWYDNFKRKHPDLWEIAANGMREISYFEKHPPVLDMNHPIHPVRKST
;
A
#
# COMPACT_ATOMS: atom_id res chain seq x y z
N MET A 1 -21.75 6.14 13.29
CA MET A 1 -20.71 6.32 12.25
C MET A 1 -19.97 5.03 11.88
N SER A 2 -19.78 4.06 12.79
CA SER A 2 -19.01 2.83 12.49
C SER A 2 -19.62 1.91 11.41
N ASP A 3 -20.96 1.78 11.38
CA ASP A 3 -21.64 0.88 10.45
C ASP A 3 -21.46 1.26 8.96
N LYS A 4 -21.06 2.51 8.67
CA LYS A 4 -20.78 2.96 7.30
C LYS A 4 -19.41 2.48 6.81
N LEU A 5 -18.39 2.56 7.66
CA LEU A 5 -17.02 2.15 7.31
C LEU A 5 -16.84 0.63 7.36
N TYR A 6 -17.68 -0.07 8.13
CA TYR A 6 -17.67 -1.53 8.20
C TYR A 6 -19.10 -2.09 8.18
N PRO A 7 -19.70 -2.29 6.98
CA PRO A 7 -21.11 -2.61 6.81
C PRO A 7 -21.49 -3.92 7.51
N LYS A 8 -22.70 -4.01 8.06
CA LYS A 8 -23.21 -5.23 8.73
C LYS A 8 -23.79 -6.26 7.76
N ALA A 9 -24.22 -5.83 6.57
CA ALA A 9 -24.75 -6.73 5.55
C ALA A 9 -23.68 -7.79 5.17
N PRO A 10 -23.97 -9.10 5.30
CA PRO A 10 -22.96 -10.15 5.20
C PRO A 10 -22.11 -10.10 3.93
N LYS A 11 -22.75 -9.87 2.77
CA LYS A 11 -22.05 -9.79 1.48
C LYS A 11 -21.09 -8.60 1.41
N LEU A 12 -21.53 -7.42 1.84
CA LEU A 12 -20.68 -6.22 1.83
C LEU A 12 -19.51 -6.37 2.80
N ARG A 13 -19.78 -6.91 4.00
CA ARG A 13 -18.75 -7.21 4.99
C ARG A 13 -17.71 -8.21 4.47
N ALA A 14 -18.15 -9.23 3.74
CA ALA A 14 -17.26 -10.22 3.16
C ALA A 14 -16.27 -9.61 2.16
N ILE A 15 -16.70 -8.64 1.34
CA ILE A 15 -15.81 -7.94 0.41
C ILE A 15 -14.78 -7.11 1.19
N VAL A 16 -15.21 -6.36 2.21
CA VAL A 16 -14.27 -5.60 3.07
C VAL A 16 -13.25 -6.54 3.72
N ASN A 17 -13.71 -7.65 4.32
CA ASN A 17 -12.83 -8.64 4.93
C ASN A 17 -11.86 -9.25 3.93
N HIS A 18 -12.33 -9.59 2.72
CA HIS A 18 -11.47 -10.06 1.65
C HIS A 18 -10.38 -9.03 1.32
N ARG A 19 -10.71 -7.74 1.19
CA ARG A 19 -9.71 -6.70 0.87
C ARG A 19 -8.69 -6.51 1.99
N LEU A 20 -9.11 -6.60 3.25
CA LEU A 20 -8.19 -6.60 4.40
C LEU A 20 -7.23 -7.79 4.36
N CYS A 21 -7.75 -9.00 4.13
CA CYS A 21 -6.92 -10.22 3.99
C CYS A 21 -5.99 -10.14 2.77
N PHE A 22 -6.49 -9.66 1.64
CA PHE A 22 -5.70 -9.42 0.43
C PHE A 22 -4.55 -8.46 0.69
N ASN A 23 -4.80 -7.37 1.43
CA ASN A 23 -3.74 -6.44 1.79
C ASN A 23 -2.64 -7.12 2.62
N LEU A 24 -3.05 -7.81 3.69
CA LEU A 24 -2.12 -8.47 4.60
C LEU A 24 -1.30 -9.57 3.91
N ALA A 25 -1.97 -10.44 3.15
CA ALA A 25 -1.34 -11.64 2.60
C ALA A 25 -0.54 -11.38 1.32
N LEU A 26 -0.92 -10.36 0.53
CA LEU A 26 -0.39 -10.18 -0.81
C LEU A 26 0.01 -8.73 -1.11
N TYR A 27 -0.90 -7.77 -0.98
CA TYR A 27 -0.67 -6.41 -1.49
C TYR A 27 0.44 -5.69 -0.73
N TYR A 28 0.26 -5.46 0.58
CA TYR A 28 1.27 -4.80 1.40
C TYR A 28 2.53 -5.64 1.53
N ARG A 29 2.41 -6.97 1.64
CA ARG A 29 3.56 -7.87 1.68
C ARG A 29 4.49 -7.65 0.47
N ASN A 30 3.95 -7.75 -0.74
CA ASN A 30 4.76 -7.63 -1.95
C ASN A 30 5.30 -6.21 -2.15
N ILE A 31 4.49 -5.19 -1.86
CA ILE A 31 4.92 -3.79 -1.97
C ILE A 31 6.03 -3.47 -0.96
N SER A 32 5.87 -3.86 0.32
CA SER A 32 6.87 -3.59 1.36
C SER A 32 8.18 -4.33 1.12
N GLU A 33 8.15 -5.56 0.59
CA GLU A 33 9.34 -6.30 0.14
C GLU A 33 10.13 -5.51 -0.94
N TYR A 34 9.46 -4.74 -1.81
CA TYR A 34 10.09 -3.96 -2.87
C TYR A 34 10.45 -2.52 -2.45
N THR A 35 9.68 -1.93 -1.54
CA THR A 35 9.79 -0.52 -1.14
C THR A 35 10.58 -0.37 0.15
N LEU A 36 9.99 -0.80 1.28
CA LEU A 36 10.50 -0.56 2.63
C LEU A 36 11.69 -1.44 2.99
N ALA A 37 11.71 -2.71 2.57
CA ALA A 37 12.79 -3.62 2.94
C ALA A 37 14.16 -3.12 2.43
N PRO A 38 14.31 -2.64 1.17
CA PRO A 38 15.53 -1.99 0.70
C PRO A 38 15.82 -0.62 1.32
N ILE A 39 14.84 0.06 1.92
CA ILE A 39 15.04 1.34 2.63
C ILE A 39 15.68 1.09 3.99
N PHE A 40 15.10 0.18 4.78
CA PHE A 40 15.48 0.02 6.19
C PHE A 40 16.51 -1.09 6.42
N TYR A 41 16.59 -2.08 5.54
CA TYR A 41 17.45 -3.25 5.69
C TYR A 41 18.36 -3.43 4.49
N ASP A 42 19.33 -4.34 4.58
CA ASP A 42 20.27 -4.64 3.51
C ASP A 42 19.67 -5.60 2.46
N TYR A 43 18.51 -5.22 1.94
CA TYR A 43 17.88 -5.87 0.79
C TYR A 43 18.09 -5.04 -0.47
N GLN A 44 18.10 -5.72 -1.62
CA GLN A 44 18.15 -5.07 -2.93
C GLN A 44 16.81 -5.18 -3.63
N ARG A 45 16.45 -4.14 -4.39
CA ARG A 45 15.32 -4.22 -5.34
C ARG A 45 15.68 -5.17 -6.47
N SER A 46 15.00 -6.31 -6.54
CA SER A 46 15.24 -7.35 -7.54
C SER A 46 14.14 -7.41 -8.61
N PRO A 47 14.43 -7.97 -9.80
CA PRO A 47 13.41 -8.23 -10.82
C PRO A 47 12.23 -9.06 -10.29
N LEU A 48 12.49 -10.00 -9.37
CA LEU A 48 11.46 -10.82 -8.75
C LEU A 48 10.55 -9.99 -7.83
N SER A 49 11.12 -9.17 -6.94
CA SER A 49 10.32 -8.29 -6.06
C SER A 49 9.50 -7.27 -6.83
N LEU A 50 10.04 -6.74 -7.93
CA LEU A 50 9.28 -5.88 -8.84
C LEU A 50 8.13 -6.66 -9.49
N LYS A 51 8.38 -7.88 -9.99
CA LYS A 51 7.32 -8.71 -10.60
C LYS A 51 6.20 -9.03 -9.62
N LYS A 52 6.52 -9.36 -8.37
CA LYS A 52 5.52 -9.57 -7.30
C LYS A 52 4.69 -8.31 -7.01
N THR A 53 5.34 -7.15 -6.97
CA THR A 53 4.67 -5.85 -6.81
C THR A 53 3.69 -5.58 -7.94
N LYS A 54 4.13 -5.80 -9.19
CA LYS A 54 3.27 -5.66 -10.38
C LYS A 54 2.08 -6.61 -10.35
N ILE A 55 2.28 -7.88 -9.98
CA ILE A 55 1.19 -8.86 -9.80
C ILE A 55 0.16 -8.37 -8.77
N ALA A 56 0.62 -7.81 -7.64
CA ALA A 56 -0.28 -7.26 -6.63
C ALA A 56 -1.12 -6.09 -7.17
N LEU A 57 -0.50 -5.19 -7.93
CA LEU A 57 -1.16 -4.08 -8.59
C LEU A 57 -2.13 -4.54 -9.68
N ASP A 58 -1.76 -5.53 -10.50
CA ASP A 58 -2.59 -6.11 -11.55
C ASP A 58 -3.89 -6.69 -10.97
N ILE A 59 -3.77 -7.45 -9.88
CA ILE A 59 -4.91 -8.05 -9.18
C ILE A 59 -5.81 -6.96 -8.60
N PHE A 60 -5.25 -5.95 -7.93
CA PHE A 60 -6.05 -4.90 -7.33
C PHE A 60 -6.74 -4.02 -8.38
N ASN A 61 -6.03 -3.68 -9.46
CA ASN A 61 -6.59 -2.98 -10.62
C ASN A 61 -7.75 -3.78 -11.24
N THR A 62 -7.62 -5.11 -11.31
CA THR A 62 -8.69 -6.01 -11.77
C THR A 62 -9.90 -5.98 -10.83
N TYR A 63 -9.72 -5.96 -9.51
CA TYR A 63 -10.85 -5.85 -8.57
C TYR A 63 -11.63 -4.55 -8.76
N LEU A 64 -10.93 -3.41 -8.79
CA LEU A 64 -11.55 -2.09 -9.00
C LEU A 64 -12.27 -2.02 -10.35
N GLN A 65 -11.66 -2.56 -11.41
CA GLN A 65 -12.26 -2.61 -12.74
C GLN A 65 -13.54 -3.46 -12.75
N ARG A 66 -13.48 -4.70 -12.23
CA ARG A 66 -14.62 -5.64 -12.27
C ARG A 66 -15.81 -5.15 -11.46
N GLU A 67 -15.56 -4.50 -10.34
CA GLU A 67 -16.61 -3.95 -9.48
C GLU A 67 -17.07 -2.57 -9.94
N ASN A 68 -16.33 -1.93 -10.85
CA ASN A 68 -16.51 -0.55 -11.29
C ASN A 68 -16.75 0.40 -10.09
N SER A 69 -15.95 0.21 -9.05
CA SER A 69 -16.14 0.81 -7.74
C SER A 69 -15.27 2.05 -7.55
N GLU A 70 -15.77 3.01 -6.78
CA GLU A 70 -14.97 4.18 -6.41
C GLU A 70 -13.90 3.86 -5.35
N TYR A 71 -14.22 2.95 -4.42
CA TYR A 71 -13.39 2.50 -3.30
C TYR A 71 -13.07 1.01 -3.41
N ALA A 72 -12.18 0.52 -2.56
CA ALA A 72 -11.65 -0.84 -2.62
C ALA A 72 -12.71 -1.94 -2.46
N ALA A 73 -13.81 -1.64 -1.77
CA ALA A 73 -14.89 -2.58 -1.45
C ALA A 73 -16.29 -2.10 -1.90
N GLY A 74 -16.36 -1.12 -2.81
CA GLY A 74 -17.62 -0.59 -3.35
C GLY A 74 -17.62 0.92 -3.54
N ASN A 75 -18.80 1.54 -3.50
CA ASN A 75 -18.97 2.98 -3.77
C ASN A 75 -19.02 3.84 -2.51
N SER A 76 -18.51 3.32 -1.39
CA SER A 76 -18.38 4.07 -0.14
C SER A 76 -17.06 3.71 0.50
N LEU A 77 -16.43 4.69 1.15
CA LEU A 77 -15.20 4.48 1.90
C LEU A 77 -15.42 3.43 2.99
N THR A 78 -14.48 2.50 3.11
CA THR A 78 -14.50 1.46 4.15
C THR A 78 -13.15 1.33 4.85
N ILE A 79 -13.11 0.56 5.93
CA ILE A 79 -11.85 0.23 6.60
C ILE A 79 -10.85 -0.54 5.71
N ALA A 80 -11.29 -1.11 4.59
CA ALA A 80 -10.40 -1.77 3.64
C ALA A 80 -9.53 -0.80 2.85
N ASP A 81 -9.98 0.45 2.66
CA ASP A 81 -9.25 1.43 1.86
C ASP A 81 -7.97 1.87 2.56
N PHE A 82 -7.99 2.12 3.88
CA PHE A 82 -6.84 2.65 4.62
C PHE A 82 -5.55 1.83 4.49
N PRO A 83 -5.53 0.51 4.76
CA PRO A 83 -4.32 -0.27 4.64
C PRO A 83 -3.81 -0.36 3.18
N LEU A 84 -4.74 -0.41 2.21
CA LEU A 84 -4.39 -0.39 0.79
C LEU A 84 -3.78 0.96 0.40
N ILE A 85 -4.35 2.08 0.86
CA ILE A 85 -3.85 3.44 0.60
C ILE A 85 -2.43 3.57 1.14
N THR A 86 -2.19 3.14 2.38
CA THR A 86 -0.85 3.22 2.98
C THR A 86 0.15 2.32 2.26
N ALA A 87 -0.28 1.16 1.75
CA ALA A 87 0.59 0.30 0.94
C ALA A 87 0.94 0.96 -0.41
N THR A 88 -0.06 1.51 -1.11
CA THR A 88 0.17 2.24 -2.38
C THR A 88 1.02 3.49 -2.17
N MET A 89 0.87 4.17 -1.04
CA MET A 89 1.70 5.33 -0.67
C MET A 89 3.19 5.00 -0.59
N CYS A 90 3.57 3.80 -0.11
CA CYS A 90 4.97 3.38 -0.12
C CYS A 90 5.59 3.34 -1.52
N LEU A 91 4.78 3.11 -2.57
CA LEU A 91 5.24 3.17 -3.96
C LEU A 91 5.49 4.62 -4.39
N GLU A 92 4.56 5.53 -4.08
CA GLU A 92 4.75 6.97 -4.35
C GLU A 92 5.97 7.53 -3.61
N ALA A 93 6.21 7.08 -2.38
CA ALA A 93 7.36 7.52 -1.58
C ALA A 93 8.72 7.29 -2.27
N ILE A 94 8.80 6.30 -3.17
CA ILE A 94 10.00 5.97 -3.96
C ILE A 94 9.89 6.38 -5.43
N ASP A 95 8.93 7.26 -5.76
CA ASP A 95 8.64 7.76 -7.11
C ASP A 95 8.21 6.68 -8.13
N PHE A 96 7.63 5.57 -7.66
CA PHE A 96 7.10 4.54 -8.54
C PHE A 96 5.80 5.01 -9.24
N LYS A 97 5.76 4.92 -10.58
CA LYS A 97 4.62 5.39 -11.38
C LYS A 97 3.53 4.32 -11.50
N LEU A 98 2.28 4.73 -11.35
CA LEU A 98 1.09 3.87 -11.41
C LEU A 98 0.40 3.87 -12.80
N ASP A 99 1.04 4.44 -13.82
CA ASP A 99 0.43 4.67 -15.15
C ASP A 99 -0.15 3.40 -15.81
N ALA A 100 0.44 2.24 -15.52
CA ALA A 100 -0.03 0.94 -16.02
C ALA A 100 -1.28 0.40 -15.30
N TRP A 101 -1.69 1.00 -14.17
CA TRP A 101 -2.83 0.59 -13.34
C TRP A 101 -3.82 1.74 -13.16
N PRO A 102 -4.54 2.15 -14.22
CA PRO A 102 -5.35 3.36 -14.22
C PRO A 102 -6.49 3.35 -13.18
N TYR A 103 -7.04 2.19 -12.82
CA TYR A 103 -8.07 2.11 -11.78
C TYR A 103 -7.48 2.32 -10.39
N VAL A 104 -6.29 1.78 -10.13
CA VAL A 104 -5.56 2.02 -8.88
C VAL A 104 -5.17 3.49 -8.78
N MET A 105 -4.59 4.06 -9.84
CA MET A 105 -4.22 5.48 -9.88
C MET A 105 -5.44 6.38 -9.59
N LYS A 106 -6.55 6.16 -10.30
CA LYS A 106 -7.79 6.92 -10.10
C LYS A 106 -8.35 6.76 -8.68
N TRP A 107 -8.37 5.55 -8.12
CA TRP A 107 -8.82 5.29 -6.75
C TRP A 107 -7.95 6.05 -5.73
N TYR A 108 -6.64 5.97 -5.89
CA TYR A 108 -5.66 6.59 -5.01
C TYR A 108 -5.77 8.12 -5.04
N ASP A 109 -5.81 8.73 -6.23
CA ASP A 109 -5.95 10.19 -6.38
C ASP A 109 -7.31 10.70 -5.87
N ASN A 110 -8.38 9.92 -6.08
CA ASN A 110 -9.69 10.26 -5.53
C ASN A 110 -9.67 10.24 -4.00
N PHE A 111 -8.97 9.31 -3.37
CA PHE A 111 -8.85 9.28 -1.92
C PHE A 111 -8.18 10.56 -1.40
N LYS A 112 -7.03 10.95 -1.97
CA LYS A 112 -6.33 12.20 -1.62
C LYS A 112 -7.23 13.43 -1.71
N ARG A 113 -7.99 13.52 -2.81
CA ARG A 113 -8.84 14.68 -3.10
C ARG A 113 -10.10 14.72 -2.24
N LYS A 114 -10.74 13.57 -1.98
CA LYS A 114 -12.02 13.49 -1.27
C LYS A 114 -11.86 13.43 0.25
N HIS A 115 -10.73 12.93 0.74
CA HIS A 115 -10.44 12.74 2.17
C HIS A 115 -9.07 13.36 2.53
N PRO A 116 -8.86 14.67 2.31
CA PRO A 116 -7.55 15.31 2.48
C PRO A 116 -7.04 15.25 3.93
N ASP A 117 -7.95 15.29 4.91
CA ASP A 117 -7.67 15.15 6.33
C ASP A 117 -7.11 13.76 6.68
N LEU A 118 -7.71 12.70 6.13
CA LEU A 118 -7.20 11.33 6.29
C LEU A 118 -5.91 11.11 5.51
N TRP A 119 -5.81 11.70 4.32
CA TRP A 119 -4.61 11.63 3.49
C TRP A 119 -3.41 12.29 4.17
N GLU A 120 -3.57 13.41 4.89
CA GLU A 120 -2.44 14.09 5.55
C GLU A 120 -1.70 13.18 6.54
N ILE A 121 -2.40 12.24 7.19
CA ILE A 121 -1.79 11.24 8.07
C ILE A 121 -0.82 10.36 7.27
N ALA A 122 -1.25 9.84 6.12
CA ALA A 122 -0.41 9.03 5.25
C ALA A 122 0.71 9.87 4.60
N ALA A 123 0.44 11.13 4.24
CA ALA A 123 1.39 12.04 3.64
C ALA A 123 2.56 12.40 4.58
N ASN A 124 2.30 12.53 5.89
CA ASN A 124 3.36 12.68 6.89
C ASN A 124 4.32 11.49 6.84
N GLY A 125 3.81 10.26 6.90
CA GLY A 125 4.63 9.05 6.79
C GLY A 125 5.34 8.92 5.44
N MET A 126 4.68 9.33 4.36
CA MET A 126 5.27 9.36 3.01
C MET A 126 6.52 10.24 2.97
N ARG A 127 6.47 11.44 3.56
CA ARG A 127 7.61 12.37 3.60
C ARG A 127 8.81 11.76 4.32
N GLU A 128 8.59 11.05 5.42
CA GLU A 128 9.66 10.34 6.13
C GLU A 128 10.24 9.19 5.30
N ILE A 129 9.39 8.36 4.69
CA ILE A 129 9.83 7.25 3.84
C ILE A 129 10.64 7.77 2.64
N SER A 130 10.18 8.83 1.98
CA SER A 130 10.92 9.48 0.88
C SER A 130 12.25 10.07 1.33
N TYR A 131 12.34 10.56 2.58
CA TYR A 131 13.60 11.00 3.15
C TYR A 131 14.56 9.82 3.36
N PHE A 132 14.09 8.72 3.96
CA PHE A 132 14.89 7.53 4.22
C PHE A 132 15.29 6.77 2.95
N GLU A 133 14.48 6.82 1.89
CA GLU A 133 14.88 6.30 0.58
C GLU A 133 16.18 6.96 0.07
N LYS A 134 16.33 8.26 0.32
CA LYS A 134 17.52 9.03 -0.07
C LYS A 134 18.63 9.01 1.00
N HIS A 135 18.25 8.76 2.25
CA HIS A 135 19.13 8.73 3.41
C HIS A 135 18.85 7.48 4.25
N PRO A 136 19.25 6.28 3.77
CA PRO A 136 18.92 5.04 4.46
C PRO A 136 19.44 5.06 5.90
N PRO A 137 18.60 4.76 6.90
CA PRO A 137 19.04 4.79 8.29
C PRO A 137 20.05 3.68 8.57
N VAL A 138 21.02 3.99 9.44
CA VAL A 138 21.88 2.98 10.05
C VAL A 138 21.11 2.42 11.26
N LEU A 139 20.73 1.14 11.17
CA LEU A 139 20.08 0.46 12.28
C LEU A 139 21.18 -0.18 13.15
N ASP A 140 21.42 0.37 14.35
CA ASP A 140 22.32 -0.23 15.33
C ASP A 140 21.62 -1.38 16.08
N MET A 141 21.34 -2.47 15.37
CA MET A 141 20.68 -3.64 15.92
C MET A 141 21.09 -4.94 15.18
N ASN A 142 21.14 -6.05 15.92
CA ASN A 142 21.27 -7.38 15.34
C ASN A 142 19.85 -7.98 15.13
N HIS A 143 19.25 -7.77 13.97
CA HIS A 143 17.88 -8.21 13.71
C HIS A 143 17.82 -9.73 13.45
N PRO A 144 16.91 -10.49 14.11
CA PRO A 144 16.93 -11.96 14.07
C PRO A 144 16.58 -12.56 12.70
N ILE A 145 15.92 -11.81 11.81
CA ILE A 145 15.42 -12.33 10.53
C ILE A 145 15.67 -11.40 9.32
N HIS A 146 16.25 -10.22 9.52
CA HIS A 146 16.49 -9.26 8.43
C HIS A 146 17.97 -8.88 8.42
N PRO A 147 18.60 -8.80 7.24
CA PRO A 147 19.97 -8.36 7.13
C PRO A 147 20.04 -6.86 7.42
N VAL A 148 21.01 -6.46 8.24
CA VAL A 148 21.23 -5.05 8.62
C VAL A 148 22.54 -4.58 8.00
N ARG A 149 22.55 -3.35 7.46
CA ARG A 149 23.75 -2.75 6.87
C ARG A 149 24.80 -2.59 7.96
N LYS A 150 26.04 -2.98 7.67
CA LYS A 150 27.15 -2.75 8.58
C LYS A 150 27.56 -1.29 8.51
N SER A 151 27.74 -0.65 9.66
CA SER A 151 28.42 0.64 9.75
C SER A 151 29.85 0.48 9.21
N THR A 152 30.20 1.22 8.16
CA THR A 152 31.58 1.33 7.65
C THR A 152 32.40 2.25 8.54
#